data_AF-A0A3P8D1I5-F1
#
_entry.id   AF-A0A3P8D1I5-F1
#
_cell.length_a   1.000
_cell.length_b   1.000
_cell.length_c   1.000
_cell.angle_alpha   90.00
_cell.angle_beta   90.00
_cell.angle_gamma   90.00
#
_symmetry.space_group_name_H-M   'P 1'
#
loop_
_entity.id
_entity.type
_entity.pdbx_description
1 polymer ?
#
loop_
_entity_poly.entity_id
_entity_poly.type
_entity_poly.pdbx_seq_one_letter_code
_entity_poly.pdbx_strand_id
1 'polypeptide(L)'
;MNGTDEIAAQDQFTLGETVFYLSNGAVGSIFNCIVLWIAFVHIDTDDKPRQIIVINMTFADLIMCLCYMLTRPYINFFPKLLCHPYYITIWTIQLVSCLNLVWLNVDKLIFIQFPLHYYSIINRRKVVIISTVTWIVLGYTAFAVDSFMTISVR
;
A
#
# COMPACT_ATOMS: atom_id res chain seq x y z
N MET A 1 -13.89 -42.44 -3.53
CA MET A 1 -13.11 -41.51 -4.37
C MET A 1 -14.12 -40.67 -5.14
N ASN A 2 -14.55 -39.55 -4.56
CA ASN A 2 -15.42 -38.57 -5.25
C ASN A 2 -15.46 -37.18 -4.58
N GLY A 3 -14.70 -36.96 -3.49
CA GLY A 3 -14.70 -35.70 -2.74
C GLY A 3 -13.42 -34.86 -2.91
N THR A 4 -12.35 -35.44 -3.46
CA THR A 4 -11.10 -34.71 -3.74
C THR A 4 -11.17 -33.90 -5.02
N ASP A 5 -12.00 -34.31 -5.97
CA ASP A 5 -12.11 -33.67 -7.29
C ASP A 5 -13.02 -32.42 -7.24
N GLU A 6 -13.98 -32.38 -6.31
CA GLU A 6 -14.84 -31.21 -6.07
C GLU A 6 -14.08 -30.07 -5.36
N ILE A 7 -13.14 -30.40 -4.46
CA ILE A 7 -12.29 -29.41 -3.78
C ILE A 7 -11.26 -28.81 -4.75
N ALA A 8 -10.75 -29.61 -5.69
CA ALA A 8 -9.83 -29.14 -6.73
C ALA A 8 -10.49 -28.20 -7.77
N ALA A 9 -11.81 -28.31 -7.98
CA ALA A 9 -12.57 -27.41 -8.83
C ALA A 9 -12.87 -26.05 -8.17
N GLN A 10 -12.84 -25.98 -6.83
CA GLN A 10 -13.14 -24.78 -6.05
C GLN A 10 -11.93 -23.85 -5.86
N ASP A 11 -10.71 -24.33 -6.14
CA ASP A 11 -9.44 -23.61 -5.94
C ASP A 11 -8.83 -23.08 -7.26
N GLN A 12 -9.56 -23.22 -8.37
CA GLN A 12 -9.23 -22.56 -9.63
C GLN A 12 -9.82 -21.16 -9.57
N PHE A 13 -8.96 -20.15 -9.44
CA PHE A 13 -9.34 -18.77 -9.75
C PHE A 13 -10.18 -18.75 -11.03
N THR A 14 -11.39 -18.20 -10.95
CA THR A 14 -12.23 -18.13 -12.13
C THR A 14 -11.50 -17.28 -13.17
N LEU A 15 -11.53 -17.67 -14.45
CA LEU A 15 -10.86 -16.92 -15.52
C LEU A 15 -11.22 -15.42 -15.46
N GLY A 16 -12.48 -15.11 -15.09
CA GLY A 16 -12.96 -13.76 -14.83
C GLY A 16 -12.24 -13.03 -13.68
N GLU A 17 -11.94 -13.70 -12.57
CA GLU A 17 -11.21 -13.10 -11.44
C GLU A 17 -9.77 -12.81 -11.83
N THR A 18 -9.09 -13.74 -12.49
CA THR A 18 -7.71 -13.56 -12.98
C THR A 18 -7.61 -12.36 -13.92
N VAL A 19 -8.53 -12.25 -14.88
CA VAL A 19 -8.59 -11.11 -15.80
C VAL A 19 -8.90 -9.81 -15.05
N PHE A 20 -9.80 -9.84 -14.06
CA PHE A 20 -10.11 -8.68 -13.23
C PHE A 20 -8.88 -8.18 -12.44
N TYR A 21 -8.15 -9.07 -11.77
CA TYR A 21 -6.95 -8.71 -11.01
C TYR A 21 -5.84 -8.17 -11.91
N LEU A 22 -5.58 -8.82 -13.06
CA LEU A 22 -4.57 -8.38 -14.02
C LEU A 22 -4.92 -7.03 -14.64
N SER A 23 -6.17 -6.85 -15.08
CA SER A 23 -6.61 -5.58 -15.68
C SER A 23 -6.58 -4.44 -14.67
N ASN A 24 -7.12 -4.64 -13.47
CA ASN A 24 -7.11 -3.63 -12.41
C ASN A 24 -5.69 -3.30 -11.93
N GLY A 25 -4.83 -4.31 -11.80
CA GLY A 25 -3.41 -4.13 -11.47
C GLY A 25 -2.65 -3.33 -12.53
N ALA A 26 -2.84 -3.67 -13.81
CA ALA A 26 -2.20 -2.97 -14.92
C ALA A 26 -2.68 -1.53 -15.04
N VAL A 27 -4.00 -1.31 -15.03
CA VAL A 27 -4.62 0.02 -15.13
C VAL A 27 -4.22 0.88 -13.93
N GLY A 28 -4.33 0.33 -12.71
CA GLY A 28 -3.92 1.02 -11.48
C GLY A 28 -2.43 1.36 -11.46
N SER A 29 -1.56 0.46 -11.93
CA SER A 29 -0.13 0.74 -12.04
C SER A 29 0.17 1.85 -13.04
N ILE A 30 -0.49 1.88 -14.20
CA ILE A 30 -0.28 2.92 -15.21
C ILE A 30 -0.67 4.29 -14.65
N PHE A 31 -1.86 4.40 -14.04
CA PHE A 31 -2.32 5.66 -13.47
C PHE A 31 -1.42 6.14 -12.31
N ASN A 32 -1.05 5.24 -11.39
CA ASN A 32 -0.14 5.61 -10.29
C ASN A 32 1.25 6.02 -10.80
N CYS A 33 1.78 5.37 -11.85
CA CYS A 33 3.03 5.78 -12.50
C CYS A 33 2.92 7.16 -13.14
N ILE A 34 1.81 7.47 -13.83
CA ILE A 34 1.58 8.81 -14.43
C ILE A 34 1.55 9.88 -13.33
N VAL A 35 0.83 9.62 -12.23
CA VAL A 35 0.74 10.56 -11.11
C VAL A 35 2.11 10.79 -10.47
N LEU A 36 2.88 9.72 -10.23
CA LEU A 36 4.25 9.84 -9.71
C LEU A 36 5.15 10.61 -10.68
N TRP A 37 5.08 10.34 -11.98
CA TRP A 37 5.84 11.07 -12.99
C TRP A 37 5.53 12.57 -12.96
N ILE A 38 4.25 12.95 -12.95
CA ILE A 38 3.82 14.34 -12.85
C ILE A 38 4.36 14.96 -11.55
N ALA A 39 4.29 14.22 -10.44
CA ALA A 39 4.73 14.69 -9.14
C ALA A 39 6.26 14.83 -9.01
N PHE A 40 7.05 14.07 -9.76
CA PHE A 40 8.50 14.26 -9.77
C PHE A 40 8.95 15.38 -10.71
N VAL A 41 8.26 15.58 -11.83
CA VAL A 41 8.68 16.53 -12.88
C VAL A 41 8.13 17.94 -12.65
N HIS A 42 6.87 18.06 -12.20
CA HIS A 42 6.16 19.36 -12.21
C HIS A 42 5.92 19.93 -10.82
N ILE A 43 6.20 19.18 -9.76
CA ILE A 43 5.88 19.59 -8.40
C ILE A 43 7.16 19.92 -7.65
N ASP A 44 7.28 21.19 -7.26
CA ASP A 44 8.26 21.61 -6.27
C ASP A 44 7.76 21.24 -4.87
N THR A 45 8.40 20.23 -4.26
CA THR A 45 8.03 19.71 -2.94
C THR A 45 8.54 20.60 -1.79
N ASP A 46 9.33 21.62 -2.08
CA ASP A 46 9.81 22.57 -1.07
C ASP A 46 8.73 23.59 -0.66
N ASP A 47 7.88 24.04 -1.61
CA ASP A 47 6.81 24.99 -1.33
C ASP A 47 5.53 24.35 -0.76
N LYS A 48 5.28 23.07 -1.10
CA LYS A 48 4.01 22.38 -0.81
C LYS A 48 4.25 21.00 -0.19
N PRO A 49 4.57 20.93 1.12
CA PRO A 49 4.90 19.68 1.80
C PRO A 49 3.76 18.65 1.78
N ARG A 50 2.49 19.09 1.63
CA ARG A 50 1.32 18.23 1.43
C ARG A 50 1.50 17.25 0.26
N GLN A 51 2.17 17.67 -0.81
CA GLN A 51 2.35 16.84 -2.00
C GLN A 51 3.24 15.63 -1.74
N ILE A 52 4.13 15.68 -0.73
CA ILE A 52 4.96 14.54 -0.31
C ILE A 52 4.09 13.40 0.23
N ILE A 53 3.03 13.73 0.98
CA ILE A 53 2.10 12.73 1.53
C ILE A 53 1.34 12.04 0.38
N VAL A 54 0.92 12.82 -0.63
CA VAL A 54 0.26 12.28 -1.84
C VAL A 54 1.21 11.37 -2.61
N ILE A 55 2.47 11.78 -2.81
CA ILE A 55 3.49 10.95 -3.48
C ILE A 55 3.74 9.65 -2.71
N ASN A 56 3.79 9.71 -1.38
CA ASN A 56 3.97 8.52 -0.55
C ASN A 56 2.77 7.56 -0.65
N MET A 57 1.55 8.10 -0.70
CA MET A 57 0.34 7.32 -0.90
C MET A 57 0.33 6.65 -2.27
N THR A 58 0.57 7.39 -3.35
CA THR A 58 0.58 6.84 -4.72
C THR A 58 1.70 5.84 -4.92
N PHE A 59 2.83 6.00 -4.23
CA PHE A 59 3.90 5.02 -4.19
C PHE A 59 3.47 3.73 -3.50
N ALA A 60 2.79 3.81 -2.34
CA ALA A 60 2.23 2.63 -1.68
C ALA A 60 1.19 1.92 -2.57
N ASP A 61 0.28 2.67 -3.19
CA ASP A 61 -0.73 2.13 -4.09
C ASP A 61 -0.10 1.51 -5.36
N LEU A 62 0.98 2.07 -5.89
CA LEU A 62 1.75 1.48 -6.98
C LEU A 62 2.32 0.11 -6.58
N ILE A 63 2.93 0.01 -5.41
CA ILE A 63 3.45 -1.27 -4.90
C ILE A 63 2.29 -2.26 -4.72
N MET A 64 1.13 -1.83 -4.24
CA MET A 64 -0.05 -2.69 -4.17
C MET A 64 -0.49 -3.18 -5.56
N CYS A 65 -0.55 -2.32 -6.57
CA CYS A 65 -0.90 -2.74 -7.93
C CYS A 65 0.11 -3.74 -8.51
N LEU A 66 1.41 -3.51 -8.31
CA LEU A 66 2.48 -4.35 -8.85
C LEU A 66 2.69 -5.66 -8.08
N CYS A 67 2.70 -5.62 -6.75
CA CYS A 67 3.03 -6.75 -5.89
C CYS A 67 1.81 -7.50 -5.38
N TYR A 68 0.61 -6.91 -5.34
CA TYR A 68 -0.60 -7.62 -4.94
C TYR A 68 -1.44 -7.98 -6.17
N MET A 69 -1.97 -6.99 -6.88
CA MET A 69 -2.95 -7.24 -7.95
C MET A 69 -2.35 -8.07 -9.10
N LEU A 70 -1.10 -7.81 -9.48
CA LEU A 70 -0.44 -8.55 -10.57
C LEU A 70 -0.03 -9.97 -10.19
N THR A 71 0.33 -10.20 -8.93
CA THR A 71 0.95 -11.45 -8.45
C THR A 71 -0.06 -12.40 -7.79
N ARG A 72 -1.23 -11.91 -7.34
CA ARG A 72 -2.33 -12.71 -6.78
C ARG A 72 -2.72 -13.92 -7.65
N PRO A 73 -2.94 -13.80 -8.99
CA PRO A 73 -3.32 -14.96 -9.80
C PRO A 73 -2.20 -16.00 -9.96
N TYR A 74 -0.96 -15.64 -9.68
CA TYR A 74 0.21 -16.53 -9.80
C TYR A 74 0.66 -17.12 -8.46
N ILE A 75 -0.07 -16.86 -7.37
CA ILE A 75 0.33 -17.25 -6.01
C ILE A 75 0.49 -18.77 -5.85
N ASN A 76 -0.22 -19.56 -6.64
CA ASN A 76 -0.15 -21.02 -6.65
C ASN A 76 1.21 -21.57 -7.15
N PHE A 77 2.00 -20.75 -7.85
CA PHE A 77 3.37 -21.11 -8.27
C PHE A 77 4.43 -20.78 -7.22
N PHE A 78 4.09 -20.01 -6.18
CA PHE A 78 5.07 -19.58 -5.18
C PHE A 78 5.26 -20.62 -4.07
N PRO A 79 6.50 -20.80 -3.57
CA PRO A 79 6.77 -21.68 -2.45
C PRO A 79 6.09 -21.18 -1.17
N LYS A 80 5.59 -22.11 -0.35
CA LYS A 80 4.88 -21.81 0.92
C LYS A 80 5.65 -20.88 1.87
N LEU A 81 6.98 -20.90 1.82
CA LEU A 81 7.85 -20.04 2.62
C LEU A 81 7.71 -18.53 2.27
N LEU A 82 7.40 -18.20 1.01
CA LEU A 82 7.21 -16.83 0.55
C LEU A 82 5.79 -16.31 0.78
N CYS A 83 4.87 -17.18 1.18
CA CYS A 83 3.47 -16.83 1.43
C CYS A 83 3.32 -15.88 2.64
N HIS A 84 4.03 -16.16 3.74
CA HIS A 84 4.05 -15.29 4.92
C HIS A 84 4.54 -13.86 4.63
N PRO A 85 5.77 -13.65 4.10
CA PRO A 85 6.25 -12.29 3.82
C PRO A 85 5.41 -11.57 2.75
N TYR A 86 4.77 -12.31 1.85
CA TYR A 86 3.82 -11.76 0.88
C TYR A 86 2.59 -11.16 1.56
N TYR A 87 1.95 -11.86 2.50
CA TYR A 87 0.84 -11.29 3.25
C TYR A 87 1.28 -10.12 4.13
N ILE A 88 2.41 -10.22 4.84
CA ILE A 88 2.91 -9.11 5.67
C ILE A 88 3.10 -7.83 4.85
N THR A 89 3.67 -7.94 3.65
CA THR A 89 3.88 -6.77 2.78
C THR A 89 2.56 -6.16 2.31
N ILE A 90 1.57 -6.97 1.92
CA ILE A 90 0.23 -6.48 1.53
C ILE A 90 -0.44 -5.70 2.66
N TRP A 91 -0.46 -6.29 3.86
CA TRP A 91 -1.09 -5.68 5.02
C TRP A 91 -0.38 -4.39 5.40
N THR A 92 0.95 -4.36 5.32
CA THR A 92 1.75 -3.15 5.59
C THR A 92 1.41 -2.03 4.60
N ILE A 93 1.41 -2.33 3.29
CA ILE A 93 1.15 -1.33 2.25
C ILE A 93 -0.27 -0.77 2.36
N GLN A 94 -1.27 -1.62 2.62
CA GLN A 94 -2.65 -1.20 2.81
C GLN A 94 -2.80 -0.26 4.00
N LEU A 95 -2.18 -0.58 5.15
CA LEU A 95 -2.21 0.26 6.33
C LEU A 95 -1.50 1.60 6.10
N VAL A 96 -0.37 1.58 5.37
CA VAL A 96 0.36 2.81 5.01
C VAL A 96 -0.50 3.72 4.14
N SER A 97 -1.19 3.18 3.14
CA SER A 97 -2.10 3.96 2.27
C SER A 97 -3.25 4.57 3.09
N CYS A 98 -3.88 3.79 3.98
CA CYS A 98 -4.92 4.29 4.88
C CYS A 98 -4.42 5.39 5.83
N LEU A 99 -3.23 5.25 6.41
CA LEU A 99 -2.70 6.27 7.31
C LEU A 99 -2.29 7.54 6.56
N ASN A 100 -1.76 7.42 5.34
CA ASN A 100 -1.48 8.58 4.49
C ASN A 100 -2.75 9.39 4.18
N LEU A 101 -3.90 8.72 3.97
CA LEU A 101 -5.20 9.40 3.82
C LEU A 101 -5.62 10.16 5.08
N VAL A 102 -5.41 9.56 6.26
CA VAL A 102 -5.65 10.23 7.55
C VAL A 102 -4.76 11.46 7.67
N TRP A 103 -3.47 11.33 7.35
CA TRP A 103 -2.53 12.45 7.38
C TRP A 103 -2.91 13.56 6.41
N LEU A 104 -3.40 13.24 5.22
CA LEU A 104 -3.92 14.24 4.27
C LEU A 104 -5.13 15.00 4.83
N ASN A 105 -6.05 14.31 5.50
CA ASN A 105 -7.21 14.94 6.12
C ASN A 105 -6.82 15.83 7.30
N VAL A 106 -5.89 15.38 8.15
CA VAL A 106 -5.35 16.16 9.27
C VAL A 106 -4.60 17.40 8.76
N ASP A 107 -3.76 17.25 7.75
CA ASP A 107 -3.03 18.35 7.11
C ASP A 107 -3.99 19.38 6.47
N LYS A 108 -5.12 18.91 5.90
CA LYS A 108 -6.18 19.80 5.40
C LYS A 108 -6.92 20.53 6.52
N LEU A 109 -7.20 19.85 7.63
CA LEU A 109 -7.83 20.46 8.79
C LEU A 109 -6.94 21.56 9.40
N ILE A 110 -5.64 21.29 9.59
CA ILE A 110 -4.68 22.24 10.14
C ILE A 110 -4.56 23.48 9.24
N PHE A 111 -4.54 23.29 7.92
CA PHE A 111 -4.50 24.39 6.95
C PHE A 111 -5.72 25.31 7.06
N ILE A 112 -6.93 24.74 7.23
CA ILE A 112 -8.16 25.52 7.36
C ILE A 112 -8.23 26.25 8.71
N GLN A 113 -7.83 25.57 9.79
CA GLN A 113 -7.96 26.10 11.14
C GLN A 113 -6.89 27.15 11.49
N PHE A 114 -5.66 26.98 10.98
CA PHE A 114 -4.51 27.84 11.32
C PHE A 114 -3.67 28.23 10.09
N PRO A 115 -4.20 29.08 9.19
CA PRO A 115 -3.51 29.43 7.94
C PRO A 115 -2.16 30.15 8.16
N LEU A 116 -2.04 30.97 9.20
CA LEU A 116 -0.83 31.77 9.49
C LEU A 116 0.31 30.94 10.11
N HIS A 117 -0.01 29.96 10.95
CA HIS A 117 1.00 29.11 11.59
C HIS A 117 1.37 27.87 10.76
N TYR A 118 0.61 27.58 9.69
CA TYR A 118 0.81 26.41 8.83
C TYR A 118 2.26 26.27 8.33
N TYR A 119 2.84 27.35 7.81
CA TYR A 119 4.21 27.35 7.29
C TYR A 119 5.29 27.14 8.37
N SER A 120 4.99 27.42 9.65
CA SER A 120 5.90 27.16 10.77
C SER A 120 5.76 25.72 11.29
N ILE A 121 4.53 25.19 11.28
CA ILE A 121 4.22 23.86 11.81
C ILE A 121 4.69 22.77 10.83
N ILE A 122 4.36 22.90 9.56
CA ILE A 122 4.56 21.87 8.53
C ILE A 122 5.78 22.21 7.67
N ASN A 123 6.85 21.42 7.84
CA ASN A 123 8.09 21.55 7.10
C ASN A 123 8.39 20.24 6.36
N ARG A 124 8.99 20.31 5.18
CA ARG A 124 9.38 19.15 4.34
C ARG A 124 10.10 18.07 5.15
N ARG A 125 11.09 18.45 5.96
CA ARG A 125 11.84 17.48 6.80
C ARG A 125 10.93 16.72 7.76
N LYS A 126 9.98 17.40 8.40
CA LYS A 126 9.05 16.76 9.34
C LYS A 126 8.11 15.80 8.62
N VAL A 127 7.60 16.17 7.46
CA VAL A 127 6.71 15.30 6.66
C VAL A 127 7.44 14.05 6.16
N VAL A 128 8.69 14.19 5.71
CA VAL A 128 9.53 13.04 5.35
C VAL A 128 9.76 12.13 6.55
N ILE A 129 10.11 12.69 7.73
CA ILE A 129 10.30 11.91 8.96
C ILE A 129 9.00 11.18 9.35
N ILE A 130 7.85 11.84 9.33
CA ILE A 130 6.55 11.24 9.66
C ILE A 130 6.25 10.09 8.68
N SER A 131 6.52 10.28 7.39
CA SER A 131 6.37 9.23 6.39
C SER A 131 7.26 8.03 6.70
N THR A 132 8.57 8.23 6.93
CA THR A 132 9.49 7.13 7.26
C THR A 132 9.11 6.41 8.55
N VAL A 133 8.73 7.15 9.60
CA VAL A 133 8.25 6.57 10.86
C VAL A 133 6.99 5.76 10.64
N THR A 134 6.07 6.24 9.80
CA THR A 134 4.83 5.51 9.45
C THR A 134 5.15 4.16 8.82
N TRP A 135 6.06 4.11 7.85
CA TRP A 135 6.49 2.85 7.22
C TRP A 135 7.11 1.88 8.23
N ILE A 136 8.00 2.37 9.11
CA ILE A 136 8.67 1.54 10.11
C ILE A 136 7.69 1.00 11.15
N VAL A 137 6.84 1.86 11.71
CA VAL A 137 5.86 1.48 12.74
C VAL A 137 4.86 0.48 12.17
N LEU A 138 4.31 0.74 10.99
CA LEU A 138 3.32 -0.15 10.38
C LEU A 138 3.95 -1.48 9.96
N GLY A 139 5.16 -1.46 9.39
CA GLY A 139 5.90 -2.68 9.06
C GLY A 139 6.20 -3.52 10.30
N TYR A 140 6.62 -2.89 11.40
CA TYR A 140 6.84 -3.56 12.66
C TYR A 140 5.54 -4.16 13.24
N THR A 141 4.44 -3.42 13.21
CA THR A 141 3.14 -3.95 13.68
C THR A 141 2.67 -5.13 12.84
N ALA A 142 2.79 -5.08 11.52
CA ALA A 142 2.41 -6.19 10.64
C ALA A 142 3.26 -7.43 10.91
N PHE A 143 4.57 -7.26 11.10
CA PHE A 143 5.47 -8.36 11.46
C PHE A 143 5.15 -8.96 12.84
N ALA A 144 4.87 -8.12 13.83
CA ALA A 144 4.52 -8.57 15.18
C ALA A 144 3.20 -9.36 15.17
N VAL A 145 2.21 -8.90 14.41
CA VAL A 145 0.92 -9.58 14.23
C VAL A 145 1.09 -10.93 13.53
N ASP A 146 1.89 -11.00 12.46
CA ASP A 146 2.19 -12.27 11.78
C ASP A 146 2.88 -13.27 12.72
N SER A 147 3.89 -12.81 13.45
CA SER A 147 4.61 -13.63 14.44
C SER A 147 3.67 -14.16 15.53
N PHE A 148 2.73 -13.33 16.02
CA PHE A 148 1.72 -13.74 16.99
C PHE A 148 0.78 -14.79 16.41
N MET A 149 0.31 -14.61 15.18
CA MET A 149 -0.54 -15.60 14.50
C MET A 149 0.19 -16.93 14.30
N THR A 150 1.46 -16.92 13.89
CA THR A 150 2.26 -18.15 13.75
C THR A 150 2.42 -18.89 15.08
N ILE A 151 2.59 -18.17 16.19
CA ILE A 151 2.70 -18.77 17.54
C ILE A 151 1.35 -19.35 17.98
N SER A 152 0.23 -18.67 17.72
CA SER A 152 -1.10 -19.11 18.17
C SER A 152 -1.64 -20.33 17.40
N VAL A 153 -1.10 -20.64 16.22
CA VAL A 153 -1.53 -21.78 15.38
C VAL A 153 -0.75 -23.07 15.72
N ARG A 154 0.31 -22.97 16.51
CA ARG A 154 1.16 -24.11 16.93
C ARG A 154 0.74 -24.66 18.28
#